data_AF-A0AAQ3GRH4-F1
#
_entry.id   AF-A0AAQ3GRH4-F1
#
_cell.length_a   1.000
_cell.length_b   1.000
_cell.length_c   1.000
_cell.angle_alpha   90.00
_cell.angle_beta   90.00
_cell.angle_gamma   90.00
#
_symmetry.space_group_name_H-M   'P 1'
#
loop_
_entity.id
_entity.type
_entity.pdbx_description
1 polymer ?
#
loop_
_entity_poly.entity_id
_entity_poly.type
_entity_poly.pdbx_seq_one_letter_code
_entity_poly.pdbx_strand_id
1 'polypeptide(L)'
;MIGTEGNVLATERFKGDDTQYYLYNEDIQGSTTSLVKEDGSADATYQYTDFGETIIHGDDQAKNEVCYTGGIYDQSTGLYYLNARYYNPEDGRFMTEDTYRGDTTKSETGHLYVYCANNLVNYVDPSGHFLVSTAVLVGVGVGGIVGAIAGSYKGRLVAKRLG
;
A
#
# COMPACT_ATOMS: atom_id res chain seq x y z
N MET A 1 16.16 -6.06 2.87
CA MET A 1 15.57 -6.93 3.91
C MET A 1 14.13 -6.50 4.13
N ILE A 2 13.18 -7.44 4.15
CA ILE A 2 11.78 -7.20 4.52
C ILE A 2 11.71 -7.16 6.05
N GLY A 3 11.07 -6.12 6.62
CA GLY A 3 10.80 -6.04 8.05
C GLY A 3 9.81 -7.12 8.52
N THR A 4 9.71 -7.34 9.83
CA THR A 4 8.80 -8.32 10.43
C THR A 4 7.32 -8.08 10.13
N GLU A 5 6.98 -6.90 9.60
CA GLU A 5 5.65 -6.49 9.20
C GLU A 5 5.48 -6.41 7.67
N GLY A 6 6.36 -7.00 6.87
CA GLY A 6 6.22 -6.96 5.40
C GLY A 6 6.65 -5.65 4.75
N ASN A 7 7.08 -4.66 5.53
CA ASN A 7 7.54 -3.37 5.04
C ASN A 7 8.95 -3.46 4.42
N VAL A 8 9.23 -2.59 3.46
CA VAL A 8 10.54 -2.51 2.81
C VAL A 8 11.42 -1.66 3.72
N LEU A 9 12.35 -2.28 4.45
CA LEU A 9 13.27 -1.52 5.30
C LEU A 9 14.49 -1.03 4.53
N ALA A 10 14.96 -1.84 3.57
CA ALA A 10 16.11 -1.50 2.74
C ALA A 10 16.07 -2.25 1.42
N THR A 11 16.58 -1.61 0.38
CA THR A 11 16.81 -2.21 -0.94
C THR A 11 18.28 -2.17 -1.32
N GLU A 12 18.70 -3.22 -2.02
CA GLU A 12 19.96 -3.28 -2.75
C GLU A 12 19.62 -3.11 -4.24
N ARG A 13 20.38 -2.29 -4.96
CA ARG A 13 20.20 -2.04 -6.40
C ARG A 13 21.54 -2.17 -7.11
N PHE A 14 21.53 -2.78 -8.28
CA PHE A 14 22.73 -2.98 -9.10
C PHE A 14 22.75 -1.98 -10.26
N LYS A 15 23.87 -1.29 -10.43
CA LYS A 15 24.10 -0.35 -11.53
C LYS A 15 25.44 -0.67 -12.19
N GLY A 16 25.39 -1.55 -13.19
CA GLY A 16 26.61 -2.12 -13.76
C GLY A 16 27.29 -3.03 -12.74
N ASP A 17 28.58 -2.78 -12.46
CA ASP A 17 29.36 -3.51 -11.45
C ASP A 17 29.22 -2.91 -10.03
N ASP A 18 28.54 -1.77 -9.89
CA ASP A 18 28.34 -1.09 -8.60
C ASP A 18 27.05 -1.56 -7.92
N THR A 19 27.13 -1.72 -6.60
CA THR A 19 25.99 -2.01 -5.72
C THR A 19 25.63 -0.76 -4.91
N GLN A 20 24.36 -0.40 -4.88
CA GLN A 20 23.83 0.74 -4.13
C GLN A 20 22.83 0.26 -3.07
N TYR A 21 22.98 0.76 -1.86
CA TYR A 21 22.09 0.48 -0.74
C TYR A 21 21.26 1.71 -0.39
N TYR A 22 19.96 1.47 -0.17
CA TYR A 22 19.03 2.50 0.29
C TYR A 22 18.23 2.01 1.49
N LEU A 23 18.13 2.85 2.50
CA LEU A 23 17.26 2.67 3.66
C LEU A 23 15.96 3.45 3.46
N TYR A 24 14.84 2.82 3.76
CA TYR A 24 13.52 3.45 3.68
C TYR A 24 13.13 3.98 5.07
N ASN A 25 12.68 5.23 5.10
CA ASN A 25 11.93 5.75 6.23
C ASN A 25 10.46 5.79 5.86
N GLU A 26 9.59 5.28 6.72
CA GLU A 26 8.15 5.20 6.48
C GLU A 26 7.38 5.98 7.56
N ASP A 27 6.18 6.44 7.23
CA ASP A 27 5.23 6.96 8.21
C ASP A 27 4.46 5.81 8.89
N ILE A 28 3.55 6.18 9.81
CA ILE A 28 2.74 5.19 10.56
C ILE A 28 1.78 4.37 9.69
N GLN A 29 1.48 4.84 8.48
CA GLN A 29 0.62 4.14 7.52
C GLN A 29 1.43 3.29 6.54
N GLY A 30 2.77 3.26 6.67
CA GLY A 30 3.67 2.56 5.77
C GLY A 30 3.97 3.33 4.48
N SER A 31 3.69 4.63 4.43
CA SER A 31 4.06 5.46 3.28
C SER A 31 5.55 5.81 3.36
N THR A 32 6.29 5.57 2.29
CA THR A 32 7.72 5.93 2.23
C THR A 32 7.89 7.45 2.27
N THR A 33 8.56 7.99 3.28
CA THR A 33 8.83 9.43 3.44
C THR A 33 10.18 9.84 2.87
N SER A 34 11.16 8.93 2.86
CA SER A 34 12.48 9.17 2.26
C SER A 34 13.25 7.88 1.98
N LEU A 35 14.10 7.94 0.96
CA LEU A 35 15.16 6.98 0.71
C LEU A 35 16.51 7.60 1.07
N VAL A 36 17.24 6.95 1.97
CA VAL A 36 18.56 7.41 2.45
C VAL A 36 19.64 6.50 1.90
N LYS A 37 20.69 7.10 1.32
CA LYS A 37 21.87 6.40 0.79
C LYS A 37 22.80 5.95 1.92
N GLU A 38 23.77 5.11 1.57
CA GLU A 38 24.78 4.61 2.52
C GLU A 38 25.60 5.74 3.20
N ASP A 39 25.80 6.87 2.51
CA ASP A 39 26.49 8.04 3.07
C ASP A 39 25.64 8.86 4.06
N GLY A 40 24.40 8.44 4.32
CA GLY A 40 23.45 9.10 5.22
C GLY A 40 22.71 10.28 4.60
N SER A 41 22.98 10.63 3.34
CA SER A 41 22.23 11.66 2.62
C SER A 41 20.98 11.08 1.95
N ALA A 42 19.93 11.90 1.82
CA ALA A 42 18.71 11.48 1.15
C ALA A 42 18.93 11.44 -0.38
N ASP A 43 18.50 10.35 -1.02
CA ASP A 43 18.35 10.27 -2.48
C ASP A 43 17.08 10.99 -2.93
N ALA A 44 15.97 10.68 -2.25
CA ALA A 44 14.68 11.31 -2.48
C ALA A 44 13.86 11.40 -1.18
N THR A 45 13.01 12.41 -1.11
CA THR A 45 11.96 12.55 -0.10
C THR A 45 10.60 12.65 -0.78
N TYR A 46 9.57 12.16 -0.11
CA TYR A 46 8.23 12.05 -0.67
C TYR A 46 7.24 12.76 0.24
N GLN A 47 6.38 13.56 -0.36
CA GLN A 47 5.25 14.19 0.30
C GLN A 47 3.97 13.72 -0.36
N TYR A 48 2.96 13.47 0.47
CA TYR A 48 1.67 12.95 0.03
C TYR A 48 0.55 13.88 0.47
N THR A 49 -0.44 14.06 -0.39
CA THR A 49 -1.74 14.56 0.05
C THR A 49 -2.51 13.45 0.77
N ASP A 50 -3.63 13.79 1.40
CA ASP A 50 -4.50 12.82 2.07
C ASP A 50 -4.98 11.70 1.12
N PHE A 51 -5.05 11.98 -0.18
CA PHE A 51 -5.44 11.02 -1.23
C PHE A 51 -4.26 10.32 -1.92
N GLY A 52 -3.02 10.63 -1.52
CA GLY A 52 -1.83 9.97 -2.04
C GLY A 52 -1.21 10.63 -3.28
N GLU A 53 -1.63 11.85 -3.66
CA GLU A 53 -0.90 12.58 -4.70
C GLU A 53 0.53 12.80 -4.23
N THR A 54 1.50 12.43 -5.06
CA THR A 54 2.89 12.26 -4.63
C THR A 54 3.78 13.33 -5.23
N ILE A 55 4.43 14.10 -4.36
CA ILE A 55 5.45 15.05 -4.73
C ILE A 55 6.81 14.48 -4.31
N ILE A 56 7.72 14.37 -5.28
CA ILE A 56 9.07 13.82 -5.08
C ILE A 56 10.07 14.97 -5.08
N HIS A 57 10.96 15.00 -4.10
CA HIS A 57 12.09 15.92 -4.02
C HIS A 57 13.40 15.16 -3.98
N GLY A 58 14.47 15.76 -4.52
CA GLY A 58 15.82 15.15 -4.55
C GLY A 58 16.19 14.65 -5.95
N ASP A 59 17.20 13.79 -6.01
CA ASP A 59 17.74 13.28 -7.28
C ASP A 59 16.90 12.12 -7.83
N ASP A 60 16.20 11.39 -6.95
CA ASP A 60 15.40 10.20 -7.27
C ASP A 60 16.16 9.24 -8.20
N GLN A 61 17.43 8.98 -7.91
CA GLN A 61 18.26 8.07 -8.70
C GLN A 61 17.81 6.64 -8.52
N ALA A 62 17.32 6.32 -7.31
CA ALA A 62 16.77 5.00 -7.02
C ALA A 62 15.56 4.70 -7.92
N LYS A 63 14.77 5.69 -8.35
CA LYS A 63 13.48 5.46 -9.01
C LYS A 63 12.62 4.54 -8.15
N ASN A 64 12.28 5.03 -6.97
CA ASN A 64 11.45 4.27 -6.04
C ASN A 64 10.02 4.15 -6.56
N GLU A 65 9.47 2.95 -6.43
CA GLU A 65 8.08 2.63 -6.79
C GLU A 65 7.23 2.44 -5.53
N VAL A 66 7.82 2.14 -4.36
CA VAL A 66 7.04 1.86 -3.14
C VAL A 66 6.79 3.16 -2.39
N CYS A 67 5.60 3.74 -2.53
CA CYS A 67 5.28 5.08 -2.04
C CYS A 67 4.11 5.07 -1.04
N TYR A 68 3.02 5.79 -1.33
CA TYR A 68 1.89 6.00 -0.43
C TYR A 68 1.29 4.69 0.09
N THR A 69 1.21 4.52 1.42
CA THR A 69 0.69 3.33 2.11
C THR A 69 1.29 1.99 1.63
N GLY A 70 2.53 2.01 1.12
CA GLY A 70 3.21 0.84 0.56
C GLY A 70 2.77 0.45 -0.86
N GLY A 71 1.97 1.28 -1.53
CA GLY A 71 1.52 1.05 -2.89
C GLY A 71 2.61 1.23 -3.94
N ILE A 72 2.46 0.55 -5.08
CA ILE A 72 3.40 0.64 -6.21
C ILE A 72 3.01 1.84 -7.10
N TYR A 73 3.75 2.93 -7.00
CA TYR A 73 3.57 4.16 -7.73
C TYR A 73 4.24 4.12 -9.10
N ASP A 74 3.43 4.30 -10.15
CA ASP A 74 3.92 4.56 -11.48
C ASP A 74 4.04 6.07 -11.70
N GLN A 75 5.26 6.58 -11.60
CA GLN A 75 5.56 8.01 -11.77
C GLN A 75 5.18 8.55 -13.16
N SER A 76 5.09 7.70 -14.19
CA SER A 76 4.78 8.12 -15.56
C SER A 76 3.29 8.42 -15.76
N THR A 77 2.43 7.71 -15.01
CA THR A 77 0.97 7.86 -15.08
C THR A 77 0.38 8.59 -13.89
N GLY A 78 1.12 8.70 -12.77
CA GLY A 78 0.63 9.25 -11.51
C GLY A 78 -0.30 8.29 -10.77
N LEU A 79 -0.36 7.02 -11.18
CA LEU A 79 -1.28 6.02 -10.61
C LEU A 79 -0.56 5.10 -9.63
N TYR A 80 -1.34 4.55 -8.70
CA TYR A 80 -0.89 3.50 -7.80
C TYR A 80 -1.46 2.15 -8.22
N TYR A 81 -0.60 1.14 -8.34
CA TYR A 81 -1.05 -0.25 -8.39
C TYR A 81 -1.15 -0.81 -6.96
N LEU A 82 -2.39 -1.10 -6.55
CA LEU A 82 -2.73 -1.63 -5.22
C LEU A 82 -3.21 -3.08 -5.35
N ASN A 83 -2.33 -3.95 -5.86
CA ASN A 83 -2.51 -5.40 -6.08
C ASN A 83 -3.58 -5.81 -7.09
N ALA A 84 -4.83 -5.39 -6.93
CA ALA A 84 -5.91 -5.77 -7.82
C ALA A 84 -6.19 -4.72 -8.89
N ARG A 85 -5.95 -3.44 -8.57
CA ARG A 85 -6.47 -2.31 -9.34
C ARG A 85 -5.51 -1.12 -9.31
N TYR A 86 -5.58 -0.32 -10.37
CA TYR A 86 -4.96 0.99 -10.41
C TYR A 86 -5.85 2.00 -9.70
N TYR A 87 -5.27 2.73 -8.76
CA TYR A 87 -5.86 3.83 -8.01
C TYR A 87 -5.32 5.16 -8.56
N ASN A 88 -6.23 6.09 -8.85
CA ASN A 88 -5.91 7.45 -9.22
C ASN A 88 -5.99 8.35 -7.96
N PRO A 89 -4.85 8.85 -7.45
CA PRO A 89 -4.82 9.71 -6.28
C PRO A 89 -5.42 11.11 -6.53
N GLU A 90 -5.35 11.64 -7.75
CA GLU A 90 -5.95 12.95 -8.10
C GLU A 90 -7.47 12.90 -7.95
N ASP A 91 -8.05 11.77 -8.33
CA ASP A 91 -9.48 11.53 -8.32
C ASP A 91 -10.00 10.83 -7.04
N GLY A 92 -9.09 10.33 -6.20
CA GLY A 92 -9.40 9.58 -4.99
C GLY A 92 -10.12 8.24 -5.21
N ARG A 93 -9.92 7.57 -6.36
CA ARG A 93 -10.69 6.37 -6.75
C ARG A 93 -9.93 5.39 -7.63
N PHE A 94 -10.39 4.15 -7.65
CA PHE A 94 -9.90 3.13 -8.58
C PHE A 94 -10.34 3.41 -10.02
N MET A 95 -9.50 3.03 -10.98
CA MET A 95 -9.75 3.15 -12.42
C MET A 95 -10.73 2.10 -12.94
N THR A 96 -10.97 1.02 -12.17
CA THR A 96 -11.84 -0.10 -12.56
C THR A 96 -12.80 -0.48 -11.42
N GLU A 97 -13.96 -1.02 -11.80
CA GLU A 97 -14.92 -1.57 -10.83
C GLU A 97 -14.29 -2.68 -10.00
N ASP A 98 -14.65 -2.69 -8.72
CA ASP A 98 -14.38 -3.82 -7.86
C ASP A 98 -15.12 -5.07 -8.36
N THR A 99 -14.38 -6.17 -8.50
CA THR A 99 -14.96 -7.49 -8.74
C THR A 99 -15.81 -7.97 -7.57
N TYR A 100 -15.53 -7.49 -6.36
CA TYR A 100 -16.36 -7.66 -5.18
C TYR A 100 -17.54 -6.70 -5.23
N ARG A 101 -18.76 -7.24 -5.37
CA ARG A 101 -20.00 -6.46 -5.54
C ARG A 101 -20.57 -5.87 -4.24
N GLY A 102 -19.83 -5.97 -3.13
CA GLY A 102 -20.29 -5.55 -1.81
C GLY A 102 -21.09 -6.61 -1.07
N ASP A 103 -21.35 -6.32 0.20
CA ASP A 103 -22.23 -7.05 1.10
C ASP A 103 -23.51 -6.23 1.31
N THR A 104 -24.68 -6.84 1.13
CA THR A 104 -25.98 -6.19 1.33
C THR A 104 -26.20 -5.70 2.76
N THR A 105 -25.39 -6.18 3.71
CA THR A 105 -25.42 -5.76 5.12
C THR A 105 -24.45 -4.62 5.45
N LYS A 106 -23.57 -4.23 4.51
CA LYS A 106 -22.58 -3.16 4.70
C LYS A 106 -22.62 -2.17 3.53
N SER A 107 -23.36 -1.08 3.70
CA SER A 107 -23.56 -0.06 2.66
C SER A 107 -22.25 0.53 2.12
N GLU A 108 -21.21 0.64 2.95
CA GLU A 108 -19.90 1.15 2.51
C GLU A 108 -19.22 0.30 1.42
N THR A 109 -19.59 -0.97 1.27
CA THR A 109 -18.99 -1.89 0.28
C THR A 109 -19.68 -1.85 -1.09
N GLY A 110 -20.76 -1.07 -1.24
CA GLY A 110 -21.49 -0.93 -2.49
C GLY A 110 -20.84 0.03 -3.50
N HIS A 111 -19.85 0.81 -3.08
CA HIS A 111 -19.15 1.77 -3.92
C HIS A 111 -17.95 1.13 -4.62
N LEU A 112 -18.19 0.56 -5.80
CA LEU A 112 -17.22 -0.27 -6.52
C LEU A 112 -15.92 0.43 -6.95
N TYR A 113 -15.83 1.75 -6.85
CA TYR A 113 -14.66 2.54 -7.26
C TYR A 113 -13.93 3.21 -6.09
N VAL A 114 -14.50 3.19 -4.87
CA VAL A 114 -14.00 4.02 -3.76
C VAL A 114 -12.85 3.30 -3.04
N TYR A 115 -11.76 4.03 -2.79
CA TYR A 115 -10.67 3.56 -1.94
C TYR A 115 -10.95 3.90 -0.46
N CYS A 116 -10.70 2.94 0.45
CA CYS A 116 -10.85 3.11 1.91
C CYS A 116 -12.18 3.73 2.39
N ALA A 117 -13.28 3.53 1.65
CA ALA A 117 -14.57 4.17 1.92
C ALA A 117 -14.49 5.71 2.09
N ASN A 118 -13.56 6.38 1.39
CA ASN A 118 -13.24 7.81 1.53
C ASN A 118 -12.72 8.25 2.92
N ASN A 119 -12.24 7.32 3.75
CA ASN A 119 -11.65 7.64 5.04
C ASN A 119 -10.19 7.15 5.11
N LEU A 120 -9.34 7.76 4.31
CA LEU A 120 -7.96 7.32 4.06
C LEU A 120 -7.02 7.57 5.25
N VAL A 121 -7.39 8.46 6.17
CA VAL A 121 -6.62 8.72 7.41
C VAL A 121 -6.72 7.56 8.39
N ASN A 122 -7.86 6.85 8.41
CA ASN A 122 -8.14 5.80 9.38
C ASN A 122 -8.12 4.39 8.80
N TYR A 123 -8.02 4.25 7.48
CA TYR A 123 -8.11 2.98 6.79
C TYR A 123 -7.10 2.87 5.64
N VAL A 124 -6.53 1.69 5.49
CA VAL A 124 -5.71 1.26 4.36
C VAL A 124 -6.41 0.05 3.73
N ASP A 125 -6.33 -0.14 2.42
CA ASP A 125 -6.79 -1.37 1.76
C ASP A 125 -5.60 -2.12 1.15
N PRO A 126 -4.94 -3.01 1.92
CA PRO A 126 -3.77 -3.74 1.45
C PRO A 126 -4.07 -4.69 0.29
N SER A 127 -5.33 -5.09 0.09
CA SER A 127 -5.72 -6.07 -0.92
C SER A 127 -6.25 -5.44 -2.21
N GLY A 128 -6.57 -4.14 -2.18
CA GLY A 128 -7.32 -3.45 -3.22
C GLY A 128 -8.79 -3.87 -3.31
N HIS A 129 -9.35 -4.50 -2.26
CA HIS A 129 -10.75 -4.95 -2.16
C HIS A 129 -11.40 -4.72 -0.78
N PHE A 130 -10.62 -4.58 0.29
CA PHE A 130 -11.13 -4.53 1.66
C PHE A 130 -10.33 -3.57 2.53
N LEU A 131 -11.04 -2.60 3.11
CA LEU A 131 -10.51 -1.67 4.09
C LEU A 131 -10.12 -2.37 5.41
N VAL A 132 -8.97 -1.99 5.94
CA VAL A 132 -8.42 -2.38 7.24
C VAL A 132 -8.12 -1.10 8.01
N SER A 133 -8.55 -1.02 9.27
CA SER A 133 -8.28 0.17 10.08
C SER A 133 -6.79 0.29 10.39
N THR A 134 -6.25 1.50 10.29
CA THR A 134 -4.85 1.82 10.68
C THR A 134 -4.56 1.45 12.13
N ALA A 135 -5.55 1.57 13.03
CA ALA A 135 -5.43 1.13 14.42
C ALA A 135 -5.22 -0.39 14.59
N VAL A 136 -5.70 -1.20 13.64
CA VAL A 136 -5.51 -2.66 13.65
C VAL A 136 -4.12 -3.03 13.12
N LEU A 137 -3.57 -2.28 12.17
CA LEU A 137 -2.22 -2.48 11.65
C LEU A 137 -1.16 -2.32 12.76
N VAL A 138 -1.30 -1.29 13.59
CA VAL A 138 -0.42 -1.02 14.75
C VAL A 138 -0.46 -2.14 15.81
N GLY A 139 -1.55 -2.93 15.87
CA GLY A 139 -1.75 -3.93 16.91
C GLY A 139 -1.35 -5.38 16.55
N VAL A 140 -1.27 -5.74 15.27
CA VAL A 140 -1.18 -7.15 14.84
C VAL A 140 0.02 -7.45 13.93
N GLY A 141 0.65 -6.45 13.32
CA GLY A 141 1.65 -6.67 12.26
C GLY A 141 1.01 -7.28 11.00
N VAL A 142 1.43 -6.83 9.82
CA VAL A 142 0.79 -7.19 8.54
C VAL A 142 0.68 -8.70 8.32
N GLY A 143 1.64 -9.49 8.81
CA GLY A 143 1.62 -10.96 8.72
C GLY A 143 0.47 -11.63 9.48
N GLY A 144 0.06 -11.09 10.63
CA GLY A 144 -1.08 -11.61 11.40
C GLY A 144 -2.42 -11.32 10.72
N ILE A 145 -2.51 -10.21 9.99
CA ILE A 145 -3.71 -9.76 9.27
C ILE A 145 -3.97 -10.65 8.05
N VAL A 146 -2.93 -10.93 7.24
CA VAL A 146 -3.07 -11.85 6.09
C VAL A 146 -3.47 -13.24 6.56
N GLY A 147 -2.92 -13.72 7.68
CA GLY A 147 -3.30 -15.01 8.29
C GLY A 147 -4.75 -15.06 8.76
N ALA A 148 -5.24 -13.99 9.41
CA ALA A 148 -6.62 -13.89 9.89
C ALA A 148 -7.64 -13.80 8.73
N ILE A 149 -7.29 -13.06 7.67
CA ILE A 149 -8.09 -12.92 6.45
C ILE A 149 -8.16 -14.27 5.72
N ALA A 150 -7.02 -14.95 5.50
CA ALA A 150 -6.97 -16.27 4.89
C ALA A 150 -7.75 -17.33 5.70
N GLY A 151 -7.69 -17.24 7.03
CA GLY A 151 -8.48 -18.06 7.95
C GLY A 151 -9.98 -17.85 7.80
N SER A 152 -10.43 -16.59 7.69
CA SER A 152 -11.84 -16.25 7.43
C SER A 152 -12.33 -16.77 6.08
N TYR A 153 -11.51 -16.70 5.02
CA TYR A 153 -11.87 -17.27 3.71
C TYR A 153 -12.03 -18.79 3.77
N LYS A 154 -11.09 -19.52 4.39
CA LYS A 154 -11.18 -20.99 4.54
C LYS A 154 -12.40 -21.40 5.37
N GLY A 155 -12.65 -20.72 6.50
CA GLY A 155 -13.81 -20.99 7.34
C GLY A 155 -15.14 -20.80 6.60
N ARG A 156 -15.26 -19.74 5.79
CA ARG A 156 -16.48 -19.43 5.05
C ARG A 156 -16.72 -20.36 3.84
N LEU A 157 -15.64 -20.84 3.22
CA LEU A 157 -15.71 -21.84 2.13
C LEU A 157 -16.09 -23.23 2.63
N VAL A 158 -15.60 -23.64 3.80
CA VAL A 158 -15.97 -24.92 4.44
C VAL A 158 -17.42 -24.89 4.91
N ALA A 159 -17.88 -23.77 5.50
CA ALA A 159 -19.25 -23.60 5.94
C ALA A 159 -20.27 -23.70 4.77
N LYS A 160 -19.90 -23.26 3.57
CA LYS A 160 -20.75 -23.37 2.36
C LYS A 160 -20.75 -24.76 1.71
N ARG A 161 -19.84 -25.66 2.09
CA ARG A 161 -19.76 -27.04 1.56
C ARG A 161 -20.46 -28.08 2.46
N LEU A 162 -20.85 -27.69 3.67
CA LEU A 162 -21.51 -28.55 4.66
C LEU A 162 -23.00 -28.22 4.88
N GLY A 163 -23.59 -27.38 4.02
CA GLY A 163 -25.01 -27.04 4.00
C GLY A 163 -25.66 -27.43 2.69
#